data_AF-A0A6M1ZE58-F1
#
_entry.id   AF-A0A6M1ZE58-F1
#
_cell.length_a   1.000
_cell.length_b   1.000
_cell.length_c   1.000
_cell.angle_alpha   90.00
_cell.angle_beta   90.00
_cell.angle_gamma   90.00
#
_symmetry.space_group_name_H-M   'P 1'
#
loop_
_entity.id
_entity.type
_entity.pdbx_description
1 polymer ?
#
loop_
_entity_poly.entity_id
_entity_poly.type
_entity_poly.pdbx_seq_one_letter_code
_entity_poly.pdbx_strand_id
1 'polypeptide(L)'
;MMLATKLLLLALLIYWTPKFVHPKTDGFKVANIISNLPPSSRFQVSGLPEEAELASLLNGPYTYLGAGGQCYAFVSSDGENVLKLFKHHLRRVHPLLATLPLPKKYALKRELQRGSREKKLMRDFTSYKLAFERFREATGLLYVQLNREGLESLPVQIIDKIGIAHTIDLRDVEFVLQKRAILAYDYLDSCPDSETAKRAIASICTLIAKRHAKGIYDEDAKIHRNFGFIDGEAMIIDVGRLKQDLRQTNPSSLYSDLRKTTDRMRVWLVENHPELVDTLDTTLEEY
;
A
#
# COMPACT_ATOMS: atom_id res chain seq x y z
N MET A 1 17.31 9.75 -48.64
CA MET A 1 16.03 10.25 -48.08
C MET A 1 15.28 9.20 -47.26
N MET A 2 15.01 7.99 -47.79
CA MET A 2 14.23 6.95 -47.06
C MET A 2 14.85 6.48 -45.73
N LEU A 3 16.18 6.42 -45.58
CA LEU A 3 16.81 5.97 -44.33
C LEU A 3 16.60 6.96 -43.18
N ALA A 4 16.74 8.27 -43.45
CA ALA A 4 16.54 9.31 -42.45
C ALA A 4 15.09 9.34 -41.94
N THR A 5 14.11 9.17 -42.84
CA THR A 5 12.69 9.07 -42.46
C THR A 5 12.42 7.83 -41.59
N LYS A 6 13.01 6.67 -41.93
CA LYS A 6 12.88 5.45 -41.11
C LYS A 6 13.48 5.62 -39.71
N LEU A 7 14.65 6.26 -39.60
CA LEU A 7 15.29 6.55 -38.31
C LEU A 7 14.49 7.53 -37.46
N LEU A 8 13.91 8.57 -38.09
CA LEU A 8 13.04 9.52 -37.40
C LEU A 8 11.77 8.83 -36.87
N LEU A 9 11.11 8.00 -37.70
CA LEU A 9 9.94 7.23 -37.29
C LEU A 9 10.27 6.26 -36.15
N LEU A 10 11.41 5.58 -36.20
CA LEU A 10 11.87 4.70 -35.12
C LEU A 10 12.13 5.49 -33.82
N ALA A 11 12.79 6.64 -33.90
CA ALA A 11 13.04 7.49 -32.74
C ALA A 11 11.73 8.01 -32.12
N LEU A 12 10.78 8.43 -32.96
CA LEU A 12 9.44 8.82 -32.52
C LEU A 12 8.72 7.64 -31.86
N LEU A 13 8.77 6.45 -32.45
CA LEU A 13 8.13 5.26 -31.89
C LEU A 13 8.74 4.90 -30.51
N ILE A 14 10.07 4.87 -30.40
CA ILE A 14 10.76 4.63 -29.12
C ILE A 14 10.38 5.68 -28.05
N TYR A 15 10.23 6.94 -28.45
CA TYR A 15 9.88 8.02 -27.54
C TYR A 15 8.41 8.00 -27.11
N TRP A 16 7.49 7.76 -28.06
CA TRP A 16 6.06 7.85 -27.84
C TRP A 16 5.46 6.57 -27.27
N THR A 17 5.94 5.39 -27.65
CA THR A 17 5.39 4.11 -27.19
C THR A 17 5.33 4.02 -25.65
N PRO A 18 6.37 4.35 -24.88
CA PRO A 18 6.29 4.34 -23.41
C PRO A 18 5.24 5.32 -22.88
N LYS A 19 5.09 6.49 -23.50
CA LYS A 19 4.09 7.49 -23.09
C LYS A 19 2.65 7.05 -23.35
N PHE A 20 2.42 6.25 -24.39
CA PHE A 20 1.11 5.68 -24.69
C PHE A 20 0.79 4.42 -23.88
N VAL A 21 1.79 3.55 -23.69
CA VAL A 21 1.60 2.27 -22.99
C VAL A 21 1.51 2.46 -21.47
N HIS A 22 2.33 3.35 -20.91
CA HIS A 22 2.43 3.49 -19.46
C HIS A 22 1.11 3.87 -18.76
N PRO A 23 0.31 4.84 -19.24
CA PRO A 23 -0.98 5.17 -18.62
C PRO A 23 -2.02 4.04 -18.76
N LYS A 24 -1.92 3.25 -19.84
CA LYS A 24 -2.84 2.13 -20.09
C LYS A 24 -2.56 0.92 -19.21
N THR A 25 -1.31 0.75 -18.75
CA THR A 25 -0.92 -0.39 -17.89
C THR A 25 -0.53 0.01 -16.47
N ASP A 26 -0.52 1.31 -16.16
CA ASP A 26 0.13 1.91 -14.99
C ASP A 26 1.59 1.46 -14.79
N GLY A 27 2.23 1.12 -15.90
CA GLY A 27 3.58 0.56 -15.94
C GLY A 27 3.70 -0.84 -15.33
N PHE A 28 2.61 -1.58 -15.14
CA PHE A 28 2.67 -2.97 -14.70
C PHE A 28 3.41 -3.85 -15.71
N LYS A 29 4.30 -4.69 -15.19
CA LYS A 29 5.03 -5.76 -15.89
C LYS A 29 5.35 -6.83 -14.84
N VAL A 30 5.29 -8.12 -15.19
CA VAL A 30 5.71 -9.19 -14.27
C VAL A 30 7.17 -8.98 -13.79
N ALA A 31 8.07 -8.61 -14.69
CA ALA A 31 9.47 -8.29 -14.33
C ALA A 31 9.64 -7.11 -13.33
N ASN A 32 8.59 -6.32 -13.07
CA ASN A 32 8.62 -5.21 -12.13
C ASN A 32 8.31 -5.63 -10.68
N ILE A 33 7.71 -6.81 -10.49
CA ILE A 33 7.38 -7.40 -9.18
C ILE A 33 8.34 -8.51 -8.77
N ILE A 34 9.08 -9.11 -9.72
CA ILE A 34 10.11 -10.11 -9.38
C ILE A 34 11.20 -9.48 -8.52
N SER A 35 11.48 -10.15 -7.40
CA SER A 35 12.47 -9.71 -6.43
C SER A 35 13.80 -10.40 -6.60
N ASN A 36 14.86 -9.62 -6.48
CA ASN A 36 16.24 -10.10 -6.38
C ASN A 36 16.83 -9.73 -5.00
N LEU A 37 15.98 -9.46 -4.00
CA LEU A 37 16.44 -9.18 -2.66
C LEU A 37 17.02 -10.47 -2.05
N PRO A 38 18.19 -10.41 -1.39
CA PRO A 38 18.67 -11.55 -0.64
C PRO A 38 17.71 -11.82 0.53
N PRO A 39 17.51 -13.08 0.90
CA PRO A 39 16.76 -13.40 2.10
C PRO A 39 17.32 -12.69 3.33
N SER A 40 16.43 -12.31 4.24
CA SER A 40 16.84 -11.59 5.44
C SER A 40 15.89 -11.82 6.59
N SER A 41 16.41 -12.38 7.69
CA SER A 41 15.67 -12.61 8.93
C SER A 41 15.01 -11.36 9.51
N ARG A 42 15.53 -10.16 9.20
CA ARG A 42 14.92 -8.87 9.59
C ARG A 42 13.48 -8.74 9.07
N PHE A 43 13.20 -9.34 7.91
CA PHE A 43 11.90 -9.32 7.25
C PHE A 43 11.08 -10.59 7.47
N GLN A 44 11.58 -11.51 8.30
CA GLN A 44 10.77 -12.64 8.72
C GLN A 44 9.59 -12.14 9.55
N VAL A 45 8.38 -12.56 9.16
CA VAL A 45 7.13 -12.19 9.80
C VAL A 45 6.62 -13.36 10.62
N SER A 46 6.17 -13.08 11.84
CA SER A 46 5.66 -14.09 12.78
C SER A 46 4.14 -14.19 12.75
N GLY A 47 3.60 -15.36 13.12
CA GLY A 47 2.16 -15.59 13.23
C GLY A 47 1.42 -15.55 11.88
N LEU A 48 2.08 -16.00 10.82
CA LEU A 48 1.43 -16.22 9.52
C LEU A 48 0.44 -17.39 9.64
N PRO A 49 -0.70 -17.34 8.93
CA PRO A 49 -1.61 -18.48 8.85
C PRO A 49 -0.93 -19.65 8.13
N GLU A 50 -1.53 -20.83 8.24
CA GLU A 50 -1.06 -22.02 7.54
C GLU A 50 -1.17 -21.85 6.02
N GLU A 51 -0.28 -22.51 5.27
CA GLU A 51 -0.26 -22.40 3.81
C GLU A 51 -1.58 -22.85 3.16
N ALA A 52 -2.27 -23.81 3.77
CA ALA A 52 -3.58 -24.28 3.30
C ALA A 52 -4.65 -23.17 3.39
N GLU A 53 -4.64 -22.38 4.47
CA GLU A 53 -5.55 -21.23 4.62
C GLU A 53 -5.23 -20.15 3.59
N LEU A 54 -3.94 -19.84 3.40
CA LEU A 54 -3.50 -18.90 2.36
C LEU A 54 -3.91 -19.35 0.95
N ALA A 55 -3.71 -20.64 0.62
CA ALA A 55 -4.08 -21.20 -0.67
C ALA A 55 -5.59 -21.11 -0.92
N SER A 56 -6.41 -21.29 0.13
CA SER A 56 -7.86 -21.13 0.03
C SER A 56 -8.27 -19.70 -0.28
N LEU A 57 -7.60 -18.69 0.31
CA LEU A 57 -7.88 -17.28 0.07
C LEU A 57 -7.45 -16.82 -1.32
N LEU A 58 -6.44 -17.48 -1.89
CA LEU A 58 -5.89 -17.19 -3.22
C LEU A 58 -6.54 -18.03 -4.33
N ASN A 59 -7.68 -18.68 -4.05
CA ASN A 59 -8.37 -19.48 -5.03
C ASN A 59 -9.04 -18.58 -6.09
N GLY A 60 -8.65 -18.77 -7.35
CA GLY A 60 -9.19 -18.01 -8.47
C GLY A 60 -8.33 -16.80 -8.88
N PRO A 61 -8.77 -16.07 -9.92
CA PRO A 61 -8.00 -14.99 -10.49
C PRO A 61 -8.12 -13.68 -9.70
N TYR A 62 -7.04 -12.90 -9.72
CA TYR A 62 -6.97 -11.56 -9.14
C TYR A 62 -6.87 -10.48 -10.22
N THR A 63 -7.87 -9.61 -10.29
CA THR A 63 -7.96 -8.56 -11.33
C THR A 63 -7.36 -7.25 -10.86
N TYR A 64 -6.66 -6.55 -11.75
CA TYR A 64 -6.01 -5.28 -11.46
C TYR A 64 -6.99 -4.24 -10.87
N LEU A 65 -6.68 -3.77 -9.66
CA LEU A 65 -7.45 -2.75 -8.95
C LEU A 65 -6.79 -1.37 -9.08
N GLY A 66 -5.46 -1.31 -8.99
CA GLY A 66 -4.74 -0.04 -9.05
C GLY A 66 -3.25 -0.13 -8.74
N ALA A 67 -2.58 1.01 -8.81
CA ALA A 67 -1.14 1.12 -8.59
C ALA A 67 -0.82 2.26 -7.63
N GLY A 68 -0.22 1.93 -6.49
CA GLY A 68 0.33 2.89 -5.55
C GLY A 68 1.82 3.17 -5.78
N GLY A 69 2.42 3.97 -4.89
CA GLY A 69 3.86 4.25 -4.93
C GLY A 69 4.76 3.08 -4.53
N GLN A 70 4.19 2.02 -3.94
CA GLN A 70 4.90 0.87 -3.39
C GLN A 70 4.51 -0.45 -4.05
N CYS A 71 3.22 -0.66 -4.32
CA CYS A 71 2.66 -1.94 -4.78
C CYS A 71 1.72 -1.76 -5.97
N TYR A 72 1.53 -2.82 -6.74
CA TYR A 72 0.35 -3.02 -7.58
C TYR A 72 -0.69 -3.78 -6.76
N ALA A 73 -1.95 -3.39 -6.84
CA ALA A 73 -3.06 -4.02 -6.12
C ALA A 73 -3.96 -4.74 -7.12
N PHE A 74 -4.35 -5.95 -6.76
CA PHE A 74 -5.27 -6.79 -7.51
C PHE A 74 -6.36 -7.28 -6.57
N VAL A 75 -7.61 -7.27 -6.99
CA VAL A 75 -8.76 -7.74 -6.21
C VAL A 75 -9.13 -9.16 -6.62
N SER A 76 -9.48 -10.01 -5.67
CA SER A 76 -9.95 -11.38 -5.93
C SER A 76 -11.25 -11.37 -6.73
N SER A 77 -11.56 -12.50 -7.38
CA SER A 77 -12.78 -12.65 -8.19
C SER A 77 -14.08 -12.50 -7.40
N ASP A 78 -14.07 -12.85 -6.11
CA ASP A 78 -15.19 -12.64 -5.18
C ASP A 78 -15.30 -11.19 -4.68
N GLY A 79 -14.28 -10.37 -4.92
CA GLY A 79 -14.24 -8.98 -4.47
C GLY A 79 -13.84 -8.78 -3.01
N GLU A 80 -13.54 -9.84 -2.25
CA GLU A 80 -13.36 -9.77 -0.79
C GLU A 80 -11.91 -9.47 -0.37
N ASN A 81 -10.93 -9.80 -1.21
CA ASN A 81 -9.52 -9.73 -0.88
C ASN A 81 -8.73 -8.91 -1.91
N VAL A 82 -7.64 -8.29 -1.45
CA VAL A 82 -6.71 -7.52 -2.26
C VAL A 82 -5.30 -8.10 -2.09
N LEU A 83 -4.76 -8.61 -3.19
CA LEU A 83 -3.37 -9.02 -3.34
C LEU A 83 -2.53 -7.81 -3.76
N LYS A 84 -1.56 -7.43 -2.92
CA LYS A 84 -0.62 -6.33 -3.18
C LYS A 84 0.76 -6.89 -3.47
N LEU A 85 1.28 -6.62 -4.66
CA LEU A 85 2.60 -7.07 -5.14
C LEU A 85 3.58 -5.89 -5.14
N PHE A 86 4.73 -6.02 -4.46
CA PHE A 86 5.68 -4.92 -4.32
C PHE A 86 6.40 -4.57 -5.63
N LYS A 87 6.67 -3.27 -5.84
CA LYS A 87 7.37 -2.74 -7.02
C LYS A 87 8.89 -2.79 -6.83
N HIS A 88 9.53 -3.90 -7.19
CA HIS A 88 10.99 -4.07 -7.06
C HIS A 88 11.80 -3.24 -8.05
N HIS A 89 11.27 -2.94 -9.24
CA HIS A 89 11.96 -2.09 -10.22
C HIS A 89 12.26 -0.68 -9.69
N LEU A 90 11.45 -0.15 -8.75
CA LEU A 90 11.68 1.15 -8.11
C LEU A 90 12.77 1.11 -7.04
N ARG A 91 13.19 -0.09 -6.61
CA ARG A 91 14.17 -0.30 -5.53
C ARG A 91 15.59 -0.48 -6.04
N ARG A 92 15.77 -0.71 -7.34
CA ARG A 92 17.08 -0.97 -7.97
C ARG A 92 17.50 0.12 -8.92
N VAL A 93 18.79 0.48 -8.92
CA VAL A 93 19.37 1.24 -10.04
C VAL A 93 19.35 0.34 -11.28
N HIS A 94 19.09 0.93 -12.45
CA HIS A 94 19.10 0.18 -13.70
C HIS A 94 20.45 -0.56 -13.85
N PRO A 95 20.48 -1.86 -14.21
CA PRO A 95 21.72 -2.65 -14.23
C PRO A 95 22.87 -1.98 -14.99
N LEU A 96 22.58 -1.42 -16.18
CA LEU A 96 23.58 -0.68 -16.97
C LEU A 96 24.16 0.53 -16.21
N LEU A 97 23.31 1.30 -15.51
CA LEU A 97 23.77 2.43 -14.71
C LEU A 97 24.49 1.99 -13.45
N ALA A 98 24.23 0.78 -12.95
CA ALA A 98 24.89 0.24 -11.77
C ALA A 98 26.36 -0.13 -12.04
N THR A 99 26.69 -0.58 -13.25
CA THR A 99 28.03 -1.04 -13.63
C THR A 99 28.86 -0.02 -14.41
N LEU A 100 28.23 0.96 -15.06
CA LEU A 100 28.96 1.94 -15.86
C LEU A 100 29.95 2.75 -15.00
N PRO A 101 31.24 2.88 -15.40
CA PRO A 101 32.17 3.78 -14.75
C PRO A 101 31.74 5.22 -15.00
N LEU A 102 31.33 5.91 -13.93
CA LEU A 102 30.82 7.28 -13.98
C LEU A 102 31.84 8.24 -13.35
N PRO A 103 31.95 9.50 -13.84
CA PRO A 103 32.73 10.53 -13.15
C PRO A 103 32.30 10.68 -11.69
N LYS A 104 33.23 11.06 -10.80
CA LYS A 104 33.05 11.07 -9.33
C LYS A 104 31.71 11.64 -8.85
N LYS A 105 31.27 12.78 -9.41
CA LYS A 105 29.99 13.43 -9.08
C LYS A 105 28.78 12.54 -9.37
N TYR A 106 28.77 11.86 -10.52
CA TYR A 106 27.68 10.99 -10.94
C TYR A 106 27.71 9.63 -10.24
N ALA A 107 28.91 9.10 -9.95
CA ALA A 107 29.07 7.92 -9.10
C ALA A 107 28.52 8.18 -7.69
N LEU A 108 28.85 9.33 -7.07
CA LEU A 108 28.31 9.73 -5.77
C LEU A 108 26.77 9.85 -5.82
N LYS A 109 26.22 10.50 -6.85
CA LYS A 109 24.76 10.60 -7.03
C LYS A 109 24.09 9.23 -7.13
N ARG A 110 24.70 8.27 -7.82
CA ARG A 110 24.21 6.89 -7.92
C ARG A 110 24.17 6.20 -6.56
N GLU A 111 25.21 6.32 -5.75
CA GLU A 111 25.26 5.72 -4.41
C GLU A 111 24.25 6.36 -3.45
N LEU A 112 24.08 7.68 -3.50
CA LEU A 112 23.03 8.36 -2.73
C LEU A 112 21.62 7.88 -3.14
N GLN A 113 21.39 7.68 -4.43
CA GLN A 113 20.12 7.12 -4.93
C GLN A 113 19.91 5.67 -4.48
N ARG A 114 20.95 4.84 -4.47
CA ARG A 114 20.90 3.47 -3.92
C ARG A 114 20.50 3.49 -2.46
N GLY A 115 21.23 4.25 -1.63
CA GLY A 115 20.93 4.35 -0.20
C GLY A 115 19.54 4.90 0.09
N SER A 116 19.05 5.87 -0.68
CA SER A 116 17.67 6.37 -0.54
C SER A 116 16.61 5.31 -0.86
N ARG A 117 16.82 4.51 -1.92
CA ARG A 117 15.90 3.43 -2.31
C ARG A 117 15.88 2.30 -1.30
N GLU A 118 17.04 1.94 -0.76
CA GLU A 118 17.16 0.97 0.32
C GLU A 118 16.46 1.45 1.59
N LYS A 119 16.68 2.70 2.02
CA LYS A 119 15.96 3.29 3.15
C LYS A 119 14.44 3.25 2.95
N LYS A 120 13.97 3.54 1.72
CA LYS A 120 12.54 3.45 1.38
C LYS A 120 12.03 2.01 1.49
N LEU A 121 12.78 1.03 0.99
CA LEU A 121 12.44 -0.39 1.12
C LEU A 121 12.34 -0.81 2.59
N MET A 122 13.37 -0.50 3.38
CA MET A 122 13.42 -0.80 4.81
C MET A 122 12.22 -0.22 5.55
N ARG A 123 11.92 1.07 5.32
CA ARG A 123 10.77 1.72 5.94
C ARG A 123 9.48 0.99 5.59
N ASP A 124 9.25 0.72 4.31
CA ASP A 124 8.00 0.11 3.86
C ASP A 124 7.86 -1.31 4.45
N PHE A 125 8.90 -2.15 4.38
CA PHE A 125 8.85 -3.53 4.89
C PHE A 125 8.71 -3.58 6.42
N THR A 126 9.47 -2.76 7.15
CA THR A 126 9.32 -2.66 8.61
C THR A 126 7.91 -2.22 8.99
N SER A 127 7.30 -1.34 8.20
CA SER A 127 5.94 -0.86 8.43
C SER A 127 4.89 -1.96 8.25
N TYR A 128 4.95 -2.73 7.16
CA TYR A 128 4.06 -3.88 6.95
C TYR A 128 4.24 -4.98 8.01
N LYS A 129 5.49 -5.27 8.39
CA LYS A 129 5.78 -6.20 9.48
C LYS A 129 5.16 -5.72 10.81
N LEU A 130 5.37 -4.46 11.17
CA LEU A 130 4.80 -3.85 12.37
C LEU A 130 3.27 -3.92 12.36
N ALA A 131 2.65 -3.56 11.24
CA ALA A 131 1.20 -3.63 11.04
C ALA A 131 0.68 -5.06 11.30
N PHE A 132 1.32 -6.06 10.71
CA PHE A 132 0.85 -7.44 10.80
C PHE A 132 1.11 -8.10 12.16
N GLU A 133 2.22 -7.78 12.81
CA GLU A 133 2.61 -8.41 14.08
C GLU A 133 1.99 -7.71 15.30
N ARG A 134 1.70 -6.40 15.21
CA ARG A 134 1.26 -5.61 16.38
C ARG A 134 -0.06 -4.88 16.20
N PHE A 135 -0.60 -4.82 14.98
CA PHE A 135 -1.81 -4.05 14.66
C PHE A 135 -2.67 -4.71 13.57
N ARG A 136 -2.69 -6.05 13.53
CA ARG A 136 -3.38 -6.82 12.49
C ARG A 136 -4.89 -6.55 12.52
N GLU A 137 -5.44 -6.48 13.72
CA GLU A 137 -6.86 -6.26 14.00
C GLU A 137 -7.42 -4.95 13.46
N ALA A 138 -6.54 -4.01 13.11
CA ALA A 138 -6.87 -2.66 12.69
C ALA A 138 -6.42 -2.36 11.24
N THR A 139 -5.92 -3.37 10.52
CA THR A 139 -5.34 -3.22 9.18
C THR A 139 -5.93 -4.18 8.16
N GLY A 140 -6.72 -5.17 8.57
CA GLY A 140 -7.31 -6.16 7.66
C GLY A 140 -6.28 -7.04 6.95
N LEU A 141 -5.02 -7.06 7.41
CA LEU A 141 -3.96 -7.88 6.82
C LEU A 141 -4.19 -9.35 7.15
N LEU A 142 -4.21 -10.18 6.11
CA LEU A 142 -4.40 -11.63 6.20
C LEU A 142 -3.06 -12.38 6.10
N TYR A 143 -2.19 -11.92 5.21
CA TYR A 143 -0.86 -12.52 4.99
C TYR A 143 0.16 -11.46 4.59
N VAL A 144 1.42 -11.62 5.04
CA VAL A 144 2.52 -10.70 4.70
C VAL A 144 3.79 -11.49 4.44
N GLN A 145 4.21 -11.55 3.17
CA GLN A 145 5.49 -12.12 2.76
C GLN A 145 6.47 -11.01 2.38
N LEU A 146 7.48 -10.80 3.22
CA LEU A 146 8.57 -9.84 2.99
C LEU A 146 9.94 -10.51 2.88
N ASN A 147 9.97 -11.82 3.11
CA ASN A 147 11.12 -12.69 2.93
C ASN A 147 10.66 -13.90 2.11
N ARG A 148 11.42 -14.31 1.10
CA ARG A 148 11.04 -15.38 0.17
C ARG A 148 11.35 -16.80 0.67
N GLU A 149 11.99 -16.91 1.83
CA GLU A 149 12.28 -18.21 2.43
C GLU A 149 11.04 -18.78 3.11
N GLY A 150 10.78 -20.07 2.85
CA GLY A 150 9.81 -20.86 3.60
C GLY A 150 8.43 -21.03 2.97
N LEU A 151 8.10 -20.32 1.88
CA LEU A 151 6.87 -20.57 1.13
C LEU A 151 7.13 -21.58 0.00
N GLU A 152 6.30 -22.63 -0.08
CA GLU A 152 6.30 -23.53 -1.23
C GLU A 152 5.81 -22.84 -2.52
N SER A 153 5.94 -23.51 -3.66
CA SER A 153 5.48 -22.94 -4.94
C SER A 153 3.96 -22.73 -4.89
N LEU A 154 3.52 -21.48 -5.07
CA LEU A 154 2.13 -21.09 -4.97
C LEU A 154 1.75 -20.23 -6.19
N PRO A 155 1.39 -20.86 -7.32
CA PRO A 155 1.04 -20.16 -8.54
C PRO A 155 -0.32 -19.48 -8.41
N VAL A 156 -0.40 -18.20 -8.74
CA VAL A 156 -1.62 -17.40 -8.75
C VAL A 156 -1.80 -16.73 -10.11
N GLN A 157 -3.04 -16.71 -10.59
CA GLN A 157 -3.40 -15.99 -11.80
C GLN A 157 -3.75 -14.54 -11.45
N ILE A 158 -3.09 -13.59 -12.12
CA ILE A 158 -3.42 -12.17 -12.06
C ILE A 158 -3.84 -11.67 -13.44
N ILE A 159 -4.81 -10.76 -13.50
CA ILE A 159 -5.28 -10.12 -14.72
C ILE A 159 -4.87 -8.65 -14.65
N ASP A 160 -4.07 -8.19 -15.61
CA ASP A 160 -3.59 -6.81 -15.61
C ASP A 160 -4.67 -5.80 -16.05
N LYS A 161 -4.32 -4.50 -16.01
CA LYS A 161 -5.21 -3.38 -16.32
C LYS A 161 -5.83 -3.46 -17.73
N ILE A 162 -5.19 -4.14 -18.68
CA ILE A 162 -5.66 -4.27 -20.06
C ILE A 162 -6.27 -5.65 -20.34
N GLY A 163 -6.50 -6.45 -19.30
CA GLY A 163 -7.19 -7.74 -19.39
C GLY A 163 -6.28 -8.93 -19.74
N ILE A 164 -4.95 -8.77 -19.73
CA ILE A 164 -4.04 -9.89 -20.00
C ILE A 164 -3.84 -10.68 -18.72
N ALA A 165 -4.08 -11.99 -18.79
CA ALA A 165 -3.82 -12.92 -17.71
C ALA A 165 -2.32 -13.29 -17.65
N HIS A 166 -1.76 -13.29 -16.44
CA HIS A 166 -0.41 -13.73 -16.13
C HIS A 166 -0.48 -14.75 -14.99
N THR A 167 0.36 -15.78 -15.05
CA THR A 167 0.58 -16.68 -13.91
C THR A 167 1.90 -16.30 -13.25
N ILE A 168 1.86 -16.07 -11.94
CA ILE A 168 3.04 -15.74 -11.13
C ILE A 168 3.14 -16.73 -9.97
N ASP A 169 4.36 -17.12 -9.59
CA ASP A 169 4.59 -17.90 -8.38
C ASP A 169 4.83 -16.93 -7.22
N LEU A 170 4.00 -16.99 -6.17
CA LEU A 170 4.11 -16.10 -5.02
C LEU A 170 5.38 -16.35 -4.20
N ARG A 171 6.03 -17.50 -4.33
CA ARG A 171 7.37 -17.76 -3.75
C ARG A 171 8.45 -16.80 -4.25
N ASP A 172 8.29 -16.27 -5.46
CA ASP A 172 9.31 -15.45 -6.12
C ASP A 172 9.14 -13.94 -5.92
N VAL A 173 8.13 -13.54 -5.14
CA VAL A 173 7.78 -12.14 -4.92
C VAL A 173 7.47 -11.87 -3.45
N GLU A 174 7.74 -10.66 -3.00
CA GLU A 174 7.17 -10.13 -1.75
C GLU A 174 5.76 -9.62 -2.05
N PHE A 175 4.83 -10.00 -1.19
CA PHE A 175 3.42 -9.67 -1.34
C PHE A 175 2.71 -9.52 -0.01
N VAL A 176 1.53 -8.93 -0.07
CA VAL A 176 0.61 -8.81 1.06
C VAL A 176 -0.78 -9.18 0.58
N LEU A 177 -1.48 -9.97 1.39
CA LEU A 177 -2.90 -10.22 1.23
C LEU A 177 -3.67 -9.49 2.31
N GLN A 178 -4.70 -8.76 1.92
CA GLN A 178 -5.48 -7.90 2.80
C GLN A 178 -6.95 -8.01 2.42
N LYS A 179 -7.86 -7.96 3.40
CA LYS A 179 -9.28 -7.78 3.13
C LYS A 179 -9.52 -6.49 2.34
N ARG A 180 -10.48 -6.50 1.42
CA ARG A 180 -10.91 -5.31 0.71
C ARG A 180 -11.73 -4.43 1.65
N ALA A 181 -11.46 -3.13 1.58
CA ALA A 181 -12.22 -2.12 2.31
C ALA A 181 -12.88 -1.15 1.34
N ILE A 182 -13.96 -0.52 1.79
CA ILE A 182 -14.54 0.67 1.17
C ILE A 182 -13.76 1.88 1.69
N LEU A 183 -13.36 2.83 0.85
CA LEU A 183 -12.64 4.02 1.32
C LEU A 183 -13.47 4.81 2.32
N ALA A 184 -12.81 5.48 3.27
CA ALA A 184 -13.50 6.13 4.39
C ALA A 184 -14.58 7.14 3.95
N TYR A 185 -14.30 7.95 2.93
CA TYR A 185 -15.26 8.96 2.46
C TYR A 185 -16.40 8.32 1.66
N ASP A 186 -16.08 7.39 0.75
CA ASP A 186 -17.07 6.61 0.02
C ASP A 186 -18.02 5.85 0.97
N TYR A 187 -17.48 5.32 2.08
CA TYR A 187 -18.29 4.64 3.10
C TYR A 187 -19.23 5.62 3.81
N LEU A 188 -18.73 6.79 4.23
CA LEU A 188 -19.55 7.84 4.86
C LEU A 188 -20.65 8.33 3.91
N ASP A 189 -20.35 8.55 2.64
CA ASP A 189 -21.33 8.92 1.61
C ASP A 189 -22.41 7.84 1.39
N SER A 190 -22.03 6.57 1.57
CA SER A 190 -22.94 5.43 1.39
C SER A 190 -23.76 5.07 2.64
N CYS A 191 -23.56 5.78 3.75
CA CYS A 191 -24.26 5.47 5.00
C CYS A 191 -25.78 5.67 4.83
N PRO A 192 -26.61 4.70 5.24
CA PRO A 192 -28.06 4.75 5.03
C PRO A 192 -28.76 5.78 5.92
N ASP A 193 -28.15 6.14 7.05
CA ASP A 193 -28.70 7.02 8.06
C ASP A 193 -27.59 7.73 8.87
N SER A 194 -27.97 8.82 9.55
CA SER A 194 -27.06 9.65 10.34
C SER A 194 -26.41 8.87 11.49
N GLU A 195 -27.11 7.95 12.15
CA GLU A 195 -26.56 7.19 13.28
C GLU A 195 -25.47 6.22 12.83
N THR A 196 -25.61 5.62 11.65
CA THR A 196 -24.57 4.79 11.03
C THR A 196 -23.34 5.62 10.67
N ALA A 197 -23.52 6.84 10.11
CA ALA A 197 -22.41 7.73 9.82
C ALA A 197 -21.70 8.24 11.09
N LYS A 198 -22.44 8.56 12.15
CA LYS A 198 -21.87 8.92 13.46
C LYS A 198 -21.03 7.80 14.05
N ARG A 199 -21.52 6.55 14.00
CA ARG A 199 -20.75 5.37 14.43
C ARG A 199 -19.48 5.18 13.59
N ALA A 200 -19.54 5.45 12.29
CA ALA A 200 -18.37 5.38 11.41
C ALA A 200 -17.31 6.42 11.80
N ILE A 201 -17.71 7.67 12.10
CA ILE A 201 -16.81 8.72 12.60
C ILE A 201 -16.16 8.30 13.92
N ALA A 202 -16.96 7.78 14.86
CA ALA A 202 -16.46 7.27 16.14
C ALA A 202 -15.47 6.10 15.95
N SER A 203 -15.73 5.19 15.01
CA SER A 203 -14.81 4.09 14.68
C SER A 203 -13.47 4.59 14.13
N ILE A 204 -13.46 5.66 13.30
CA ILE A 204 -12.22 6.31 12.83
C ILE A 204 -11.42 6.90 14.00
N CYS A 205 -12.07 7.66 14.89
CA CYS A 205 -11.40 8.23 16.07
C CYS A 205 -10.85 7.12 16.98
N THR A 206 -11.64 6.07 17.21
CA THR A 206 -11.23 4.87 17.96
C THR A 206 -10.02 4.18 17.33
N LEU A 207 -9.98 4.04 16.02
CA LEU A 207 -8.84 3.47 15.30
C LEU A 207 -7.56 4.28 15.52
N ILE A 208 -7.64 5.62 15.45
CA ILE A 208 -6.50 6.51 15.70
C ILE A 208 -6.03 6.38 17.15
N ALA A 209 -6.96 6.35 18.11
CA ALA A 209 -6.65 6.16 19.52
C ALA A 209 -6.01 4.79 19.80
N LYS A 210 -6.53 3.70 19.20
CA LYS A 210 -5.94 2.35 19.29
C LYS A 210 -4.51 2.32 18.77
N ARG A 211 -4.26 2.98 17.62
CA ARG A 211 -2.91 3.11 17.04
C ARG A 211 -1.96 3.83 18.00
N HIS A 212 -2.41 4.96 18.54
CA HIS A 212 -1.67 5.79 19.49
C HIS A 212 -1.34 5.04 20.79
N ALA A 213 -2.30 4.33 21.38
CA ALA A 213 -2.12 3.53 22.58
C ALA A 213 -1.06 2.41 22.42
N LYS A 214 -0.87 1.89 21.20
CA LYS A 214 0.18 0.91 20.86
C LYS A 214 1.55 1.54 20.59
N GLY A 215 1.65 2.86 20.65
CA GLY A 215 2.86 3.60 20.30
C GLY A 215 3.22 3.45 18.83
N ILE A 216 2.22 3.34 17.95
CA ILE A 216 2.41 3.26 16.51
C ILE A 216 2.15 4.66 15.94
N TYR A 217 3.12 5.24 15.25
CA TYR A 217 2.97 6.52 14.57
C TYR A 217 2.79 6.31 13.07
N ASP A 218 1.82 6.99 12.47
CA ASP A 218 1.66 7.04 11.03
C ASP A 218 2.18 8.37 10.47
N GLU A 219 3.21 8.31 9.62
CA GLU A 219 3.78 9.51 9.01
C GLU A 219 2.90 10.15 7.94
N ASP A 220 1.85 9.47 7.48
CA ASP A 220 1.01 9.90 6.36
C ASP A 220 -0.46 9.51 6.58
N ALA A 221 -1.01 9.78 7.77
CA ALA A 221 -2.37 9.43 8.19
C ALA A 221 -3.48 10.20 7.45
N LYS A 222 -3.58 10.07 6.13
CA LYS A 222 -4.60 10.75 5.32
C LYS A 222 -5.84 9.86 5.18
N ILE A 223 -6.88 10.19 5.93
CA ILE A 223 -8.13 9.42 6.03
C ILE A 223 -8.71 9.07 4.65
N HIS A 224 -8.89 10.05 3.76
CA HIS A 224 -9.52 9.87 2.43
C HIS A 224 -8.89 8.81 1.51
N ARG A 225 -7.65 8.36 1.79
CA ARG A 225 -6.93 7.40 0.93
C ARG A 225 -6.32 6.22 1.66
N ASN A 226 -6.02 6.37 2.94
CA ASN A 226 -5.29 5.38 3.73
C ASN A 226 -6.19 4.67 4.74
N PHE A 227 -7.42 5.13 4.91
CA PHE A 227 -8.42 4.55 5.80
C PHE A 227 -9.57 4.01 4.96
N GLY A 228 -10.18 2.95 5.46
CA GLY A 228 -11.38 2.37 4.88
C GLY A 228 -12.17 1.60 5.92
N PHE A 229 -13.30 1.05 5.50
CA PHE A 229 -14.21 0.27 6.33
C PHE A 229 -14.31 -1.16 5.84
N ILE A 230 -14.30 -2.08 6.79
CA ILE A 230 -14.53 -3.52 6.60
C ILE A 230 -15.57 -3.92 7.63
N ASP A 231 -16.68 -4.49 7.19
CA ASP A 231 -17.77 -4.94 8.08
C ASP A 231 -18.27 -3.84 9.05
N GLY A 232 -18.23 -2.58 8.60
CA GLY A 232 -18.64 -1.41 9.39
C GLY A 232 -17.60 -0.85 10.35
N GLU A 233 -16.40 -1.45 10.43
CA GLU A 233 -15.31 -1.00 11.28
C GLU A 233 -14.20 -0.30 10.49
N ALA A 234 -13.68 0.80 11.04
CA ALA A 234 -12.60 1.55 10.44
C ALA A 234 -11.27 0.79 10.54
N MET A 235 -10.51 0.79 9.44
CA MET A 235 -9.24 0.09 9.27
C MET A 235 -8.22 0.97 8.53
N ILE A 236 -6.92 0.78 8.82
CA ILE A 236 -5.84 1.37 8.04
C ILE A 236 -5.52 0.44 6.87
N ILE A 237 -5.84 0.89 5.67
CA ILE A 237 -5.72 0.08 4.45
C ILE A 237 -4.38 0.29 3.73
N ASP A 238 -3.73 1.45 3.90
CA ASP A 238 -2.36 1.71 3.47
C ASP A 238 -1.43 1.84 4.68
N VAL A 239 -0.75 0.74 5.00
CA VAL A 239 0.16 0.64 6.15
C VAL A 239 1.61 0.93 5.76
N GLY A 240 1.88 1.65 4.66
CA GLY A 240 3.25 1.85 4.18
C GLY A 240 4.12 2.82 4.98
N ARG A 241 3.58 3.47 6.02
CA ARG A 241 4.19 4.61 6.76
C ARG A 241 4.06 4.56 8.28
N LEU A 242 3.75 3.39 8.82
CA LEU A 242 3.74 3.12 10.25
C LEU A 242 5.17 2.94 10.80
N LYS A 243 5.41 3.46 12.00
CA LYS A 243 6.64 3.23 12.77
C LYS A 243 6.33 3.07 14.24
N GLN A 244 7.16 2.32 14.94
CA GLN A 244 7.10 2.28 16.40
C GLN A 244 7.69 3.58 16.96
N ASP A 245 6.92 4.29 17.77
CA ASP A 245 7.37 5.45 18.53
C ASP A 245 6.62 5.50 19.87
N LEU A 246 7.24 4.94 20.91
CA LEU A 246 6.64 4.87 22.25
C LEU A 246 6.44 6.25 22.88
N ARG A 247 7.11 7.29 22.40
CA ARG A 247 6.84 8.66 22.87
C ARG A 247 5.44 9.12 22.49
N GLN A 248 4.84 8.48 21.48
CA GLN A 248 3.47 8.75 21.11
C GLN A 248 2.48 8.23 22.12
N THR A 249 2.80 7.29 23.02
CA THR A 249 1.78 6.78 23.98
C THR A 249 1.41 7.79 25.07
N ASN A 250 1.98 9.00 25.05
CA ASN A 250 1.62 10.05 26.00
C ASN A 250 0.15 10.47 25.78
N PRO A 251 -0.75 10.31 26.77
CA PRO A 251 -2.15 10.72 26.62
C PRO A 251 -2.30 12.18 26.19
N SER A 252 -1.42 13.07 26.66
CA SER A 252 -1.47 14.49 26.30
C SER A 252 -1.20 14.77 24.81
N SER A 253 -0.63 13.82 24.05
CA SER A 253 -0.45 13.98 22.60
C SER A 253 -1.58 13.37 21.76
N LEU A 254 -2.48 12.57 22.36
CA LEU A 254 -3.55 11.88 21.64
C LEU A 254 -4.49 12.86 20.96
N TYR A 255 -5.00 13.83 21.72
CA TYR A 255 -5.89 14.86 21.20
C TYR A 255 -5.29 15.63 20.02
N SER A 256 -3.99 15.94 20.09
CA SER A 256 -3.27 16.61 19.02
C SER A 256 -3.16 15.74 17.76
N ASP A 257 -2.87 14.44 17.91
CA ASP A 257 -2.79 13.50 16.78
C ASP A 257 -4.16 13.28 16.13
N LEU A 258 -5.21 13.13 16.96
CA LEU A 258 -6.60 13.04 16.52
C LEU A 258 -6.99 14.26 15.69
N ARG A 259 -6.88 15.48 16.25
CA ARG A 259 -7.20 16.72 15.51
C ARG A 259 -6.41 16.85 14.22
N LYS A 260 -5.10 16.59 14.25
CA LYS A 260 -4.24 16.69 13.06
C LYS A 260 -4.64 15.68 11.98
N THR A 261 -5.02 14.47 12.36
CA THR A 261 -5.41 13.39 11.44
C THR A 261 -6.80 13.65 10.85
N THR A 262 -7.73 14.18 11.65
CA THR A 262 -9.12 14.42 11.25
C THR A 262 -9.36 15.79 10.61
N ASP A 263 -8.43 16.75 10.67
CA ASP A 263 -8.58 18.12 10.15
C ASP A 263 -9.15 18.16 8.71
N ARG A 264 -8.58 17.38 7.80
CA ARG A 264 -9.07 17.32 6.40
C ARG A 264 -10.43 16.65 6.27
N MET A 265 -10.71 15.67 7.14
CA MET A 265 -12.04 15.05 7.19
C MET A 265 -13.06 16.05 7.68
N ARG A 266 -12.74 16.87 8.69
CA ARG A 266 -13.61 17.95 9.15
C ARG A 266 -13.94 18.94 8.03
N VAL A 267 -12.94 19.37 7.26
CA VAL A 267 -13.16 20.24 6.09
C VAL A 267 -14.10 19.57 5.08
N TRP A 268 -13.86 18.30 4.77
CA TRP A 268 -14.72 17.54 3.86
C TRP A 268 -16.15 17.38 4.40
N LEU A 269 -16.34 17.14 5.70
CA LEU A 269 -17.67 17.06 6.33
C LEU A 269 -18.42 18.39 6.24
N VAL A 270 -17.75 19.54 6.47
CA VAL A 270 -18.38 20.86 6.31
C VAL A 270 -18.95 21.07 4.90
N GLU A 271 -18.30 20.50 3.87
CA GLU A 271 -18.73 20.63 2.48
C GLU A 271 -19.81 19.62 2.09
N ASN A 272 -19.76 18.39 2.60
CA ASN A 272 -20.55 17.26 2.10
C ASN A 272 -21.61 16.73 3.08
N HIS A 273 -21.35 16.81 4.39
CA HIS A 273 -22.23 16.32 5.47
C HIS A 273 -22.18 17.27 6.69
N PRO A 274 -22.67 18.52 6.56
CA PRO A 274 -22.54 19.54 7.61
C PRO A 274 -23.12 19.11 8.97
N GLU A 275 -24.15 18.28 8.96
CA GLU A 275 -24.82 17.71 10.14
C GLU A 275 -23.93 16.76 10.97
N LEU A 276 -22.84 16.25 10.39
CA LEU A 276 -21.90 15.36 11.07
C LEU A 276 -20.70 16.08 11.69
N VAL A 277 -20.53 17.39 11.44
CA VAL A 277 -19.39 18.17 11.95
C VAL A 277 -19.40 18.21 13.48
N ASP A 278 -20.55 18.49 14.08
CA ASP A 278 -20.71 18.52 15.54
C ASP A 278 -20.45 17.14 16.16
N THR A 279 -20.77 16.07 15.44
CA THR A 279 -20.47 14.69 15.90
C THR A 279 -18.97 14.47 15.98
N LEU A 280 -18.22 14.84 14.92
CA LEU A 280 -16.77 14.72 14.92
C LEU A 280 -16.16 15.56 16.05
N ASP A 281 -16.54 16.83 16.17
CA ASP A 281 -16.00 17.73 17.18
C ASP A 281 -16.28 17.21 18.61
N THR A 282 -17.50 16.75 18.88
CA THR A 282 -17.87 16.14 20.17
C THR A 282 -17.08 14.87 20.45
N THR A 283 -16.96 13.98 19.46
CA THR A 283 -16.20 12.71 19.60
C THR A 283 -14.73 12.97 19.91
N LEU A 284 -14.14 14.04 19.35
CA LEU A 284 -12.74 14.40 19.64
C LEU A 284 -12.55 14.86 21.08
N GLU A 285 -13.54 15.49 21.70
CA GLU A 285 -13.50 15.98 23.09
C GLU A 285 -13.60 14.86 24.13
N GLU A 286 -14.04 13.66 23.74
CA GLU A 286 -14.12 12.49 24.62
C GLU A 286 -12.75 11.82 24.86
N TYR A 287 -11.68 12.23 24.16
CA TYR A 287 -10.31 11.69 24.25
C TYR A 287 -9.32 12.67 24.88
#